data_AF-A0A7W7NYE5-F1
#
_entry.id   AF-A0A7W7NYE5-F1
#
_cell.length_a   1.000
_cell.length_b   1.000
_cell.length_c   1.000
_cell.angle_alpha   90.00
_cell.angle_beta   90.00
_cell.angle_gamma   90.00
#
_symmetry.space_group_name_H-M   'P 1'
#
loop_
_entity.id
_entity.type
_entity.pdbx_description
1 polymer ?
#
loop_
_entity_poly.entity_id
_entity_poly.type
_entity_poly.pdbx_seq_one_letter_code
_entity_poly.pdbx_strand_id
1 'polypeptide(L)'
;MTETRDEIAIAAITSAQLLREPLAELENTASGLQVVVESLLGNTPRPATDLPLDKARTELLKLNSELNSLRADHEGLLALKFAEPSEHEGLEEVAIARTKVGDIYFFIEQLADQVKMCAAQLPKDSPILDRVDDTLEELNGGLKQCRAVMRALPELGMSFSDFKPMSKTARRKLGKAGRPSAPLEAQISRAQAAVDDMLKYIIAVSGGQIKTLEQALKGVTPSRRGRPATSPMGRLEREILREVQDLERLSAEENDSREHLQKLERRRKKIARLRQEVQELESELVGEDKVMRTLEKLRFEHDQLRTAEYAATGDEQLKILMLILENERQQLIAAEELRAYKPDIRVSVPHKVNPGHTRSQIERLRMTGKLKEADLQRLADYEKQIEQFGS
;
A
#
# COMPACT_ATOMS: atom_id res chain seq x y z
N MET A 1 17.94 44.58 -19.03
CA MET A 1 17.32 43.27 -18.75
C MET A 1 18.38 42.15 -18.72
N THR A 2 19.50 42.39 -18.04
CA THR A 2 20.62 41.43 -17.91
C THR A 2 20.92 41.11 -16.44
N GLU A 3 20.34 41.86 -15.50
CA GLU A 3 20.60 41.72 -14.05
C GLU A 3 19.89 40.52 -13.41
N THR A 4 18.88 39.91 -14.05
CA THR A 4 18.11 38.80 -13.45
C THR A 4 18.73 37.41 -13.62
N ARG A 5 19.58 37.19 -14.64
CA ARG A 5 20.22 35.87 -14.85
C ARG A 5 21.42 35.64 -13.93
N ASP A 6 22.21 36.67 -13.69
CA ASP A 6 23.38 36.58 -12.81
C ASP A 6 22.97 36.47 -11.33
N GLU A 7 21.87 37.13 -10.91
CA GLU A 7 21.36 37.00 -9.53
C GLU A 7 20.77 35.61 -9.23
N ILE A 8 20.11 34.96 -10.20
CA ILE A 8 19.60 33.59 -10.08
C ILE A 8 20.76 32.58 -10.02
N ALA A 9 21.76 32.74 -10.88
CA ALA A 9 22.96 31.89 -10.86
C ALA A 9 23.78 32.07 -9.56
N ILE A 10 23.91 33.30 -9.06
CA ILE A 10 24.58 33.58 -7.78
C ILE A 10 23.77 32.99 -6.61
N ALA A 11 22.43 33.04 -6.63
CA ALA A 11 21.59 32.43 -5.59
C ALA A 11 21.64 30.90 -5.61
N ALA A 12 21.71 30.25 -6.78
CA ALA A 12 21.90 28.81 -6.93
C ALA A 12 23.29 28.36 -6.43
N ILE A 13 24.36 29.08 -6.82
CA ILE A 13 25.74 28.83 -6.35
C ILE A 13 25.86 29.01 -4.82
N THR A 14 25.19 30.01 -4.24
CA THR A 14 25.22 30.25 -2.79
C THR A 14 24.45 29.17 -2.02
N SER A 15 23.36 28.65 -2.58
CA SER A 15 22.55 27.58 -1.96
C SER A 15 23.26 26.22 -2.00
N ALA A 16 23.97 25.90 -3.08
CA ALA A 16 24.81 24.71 -3.20
C ALA A 16 26.02 24.76 -2.24
N GLN A 17 26.60 25.96 -2.01
CA GLN A 17 27.69 26.14 -1.04
C GLN A 17 27.22 26.00 0.42
N LEU A 18 26.03 26.50 0.76
CA LEU A 18 25.45 26.40 2.12
C LEU A 18 25.16 24.95 2.56
N LEU A 19 25.01 24.04 1.61
CA LEU A 19 24.74 22.62 1.88
C LEU A 19 25.97 21.74 1.75
N ARG A 20 27.05 22.24 1.13
CA ARG A 20 28.25 21.45 0.87
C ARG A 20 28.95 21.00 2.14
N GLU A 21 29.08 21.89 3.12
CA GLU A 21 29.69 21.58 4.42
C GLU A 21 28.81 20.60 5.24
N PRO A 22 27.50 20.86 5.46
CA PRO A 22 26.64 19.89 6.16
C PRO A 22 26.54 18.52 5.48
N LEU A 23 26.55 18.47 4.14
CA LEU A 23 26.54 17.20 3.40
C LEU A 23 27.86 16.45 3.55
N ALA A 24 29.00 17.14 3.45
CA ALA A 24 30.31 16.53 3.66
C ALA A 24 30.48 16.02 5.10
N GLU A 25 29.99 16.75 6.11
CA GLU A 25 29.96 16.31 7.50
C GLU A 25 29.09 15.06 7.68
N LEU A 26 27.94 14.99 7.02
CA LEU A 26 27.08 13.79 7.02
C LEU A 26 27.74 12.59 6.34
N GLU A 27 28.40 12.79 5.20
CA GLU A 27 29.14 11.74 4.48
C GLU A 27 30.30 11.21 5.33
N ASN A 28 31.04 12.09 6.00
CA ASN A 28 32.11 11.72 6.92
C ASN A 28 31.56 10.97 8.14
N THR A 29 30.43 11.42 8.69
CA THR A 29 29.76 10.75 9.81
C THR A 29 29.30 9.35 9.41
N ALA A 30 28.66 9.21 8.24
CA ALA A 30 28.24 7.93 7.70
C ALA A 30 29.43 6.98 7.48
N SER A 31 30.52 7.48 6.91
CA SER A 31 31.74 6.71 6.70
C SER A 31 32.38 6.27 8.03
N GLY A 32 32.41 7.15 9.02
CA GLY A 32 32.88 6.82 10.38
C GLY A 32 32.02 5.72 11.02
N LEU A 33 30.70 5.85 10.94
CA LEU A 33 29.75 4.85 11.46
C LEU A 33 29.91 3.49 10.77
N GLN A 34 30.18 3.47 9.46
CA GLN A 34 30.45 2.23 8.74
C GLN A 34 31.66 1.49 9.34
N VAL A 35 32.76 2.20 9.61
CA VAL A 35 33.97 1.60 10.20
C VAL A 35 33.68 1.01 11.58
N VAL A 36 32.90 1.72 12.41
CA VAL A 36 32.49 1.23 13.74
C VAL A 36 31.67 -0.06 13.60
N VAL A 37 30.69 -0.07 12.70
CA VAL A 37 29.80 -1.21 12.47
C VAL A 37 30.57 -2.41 11.88
N GLU A 38 31.47 -2.19 10.93
CA GLU A 38 32.32 -3.25 10.37
C GLU A 38 33.24 -3.87 11.43
N SER A 39 33.76 -3.05 12.36
CA SER A 39 34.57 -3.55 13.49
C SER A 39 33.76 -4.40 14.48
N LEU A 40 32.46 -4.11 14.62
CA LEU A 40 31.54 -4.81 15.51
C LEU A 40 31.03 -6.13 14.89
N LEU A 41 30.79 -6.15 13.58
CA LEU A 41 30.08 -7.22 12.87
C LEU A 41 30.96 -8.32 12.29
N GLY A 42 32.26 -8.37 12.61
CA GLY A 42 33.25 -9.29 12.04
C GLY A 42 32.67 -10.61 11.47
N ASN A 43 32.63 -10.71 10.13
CA ASN A 43 32.15 -11.84 9.33
C ASN A 43 30.88 -12.57 9.84
N THR A 44 29.90 -11.85 10.39
CA THR A 44 28.61 -12.48 10.70
C THR A 44 27.90 -12.92 9.41
N PRO A 45 27.55 -14.22 9.26
CA PRO A 45 26.87 -14.70 8.07
C PRO A 45 25.45 -14.13 8.01
N ARG A 46 25.08 -13.57 6.86
CA ARG A 46 23.69 -13.17 6.60
C ARG A 46 22.81 -14.43 6.49
N PRO A 47 21.61 -14.43 7.09
CA PRO A 47 20.69 -15.55 6.91
C PRO A 47 20.31 -15.69 5.44
N ALA A 48 20.40 -16.91 4.92
CA ALA A 48 19.95 -17.23 3.57
C ALA A 48 18.40 -17.31 3.57
N THR A 49 17.76 -16.49 2.76
CA THR A 49 16.31 -16.54 2.58
C THR A 49 15.98 -17.63 1.56
N ASP A 50 15.52 -18.81 2.00
CA ASP A 50 15.09 -19.89 1.08
C ASP A 50 13.65 -19.66 0.58
N LEU A 51 13.52 -18.86 -0.47
CA LEU A 51 12.27 -18.61 -1.20
C LEU A 51 12.26 -19.36 -2.56
N PRO A 52 11.24 -20.19 -2.85
CA PRO A 52 11.06 -20.78 -4.18
C PRO A 52 11.03 -19.72 -5.29
N LEU A 53 11.60 -20.03 -6.45
CA LEU A 53 11.77 -19.08 -7.58
C LEU A 53 10.48 -18.34 -7.96
N ASP A 54 9.35 -19.04 -8.05
CA ASP A 54 8.06 -18.42 -8.40
C ASP A 54 7.57 -17.41 -7.34
N LYS A 55 7.82 -17.71 -6.06
CA LYS A 55 7.49 -16.79 -4.96
C LYS A 55 8.42 -15.59 -4.96
N ALA A 56 9.71 -15.79 -5.21
CA ALA A 56 10.69 -14.72 -5.33
C ALA A 56 10.35 -13.77 -6.49
N ARG A 57 10.00 -14.31 -7.67
CA ARG A 57 9.56 -13.53 -8.83
C ARG A 57 8.29 -12.72 -8.54
N THR A 58 7.35 -13.30 -7.80
CA THR A 58 6.13 -12.60 -7.35
C THR A 58 6.45 -11.48 -6.36
N GLU A 59 7.37 -11.70 -5.43
CA GLU A 59 7.78 -10.69 -4.46
C GLU A 59 8.54 -9.55 -5.13
N LEU A 60 9.44 -9.87 -6.08
CA LEU A 60 10.10 -8.89 -6.94
C LEU A 60 9.08 -7.99 -7.66
N LEU A 61 7.98 -8.56 -8.16
CA LEU A 61 6.93 -7.78 -8.81
C LEU A 61 6.25 -6.79 -7.84
N LYS A 62 6.01 -7.18 -6.59
CA LYS A 62 5.44 -6.28 -5.57
C LYS A 62 6.42 -5.15 -5.25
N LEU A 63 7.68 -5.49 -4.97
CA LEU A 63 8.73 -4.52 -4.65
C LEU A 63 8.92 -3.53 -5.81
N ASN A 64 8.94 -4.02 -7.05
CA ASN A 64 9.03 -3.17 -8.23
C ASN A 64 7.78 -2.27 -8.41
N SER A 65 6.59 -2.77 -8.07
CA SER A 65 5.36 -1.96 -8.13
C SER A 65 5.36 -0.85 -7.08
N GLU A 66 5.83 -1.16 -5.86
CA GLU A 66 6.01 -0.18 -4.78
C GLU A 66 7.04 0.88 -5.17
N LEU A 67 8.21 0.48 -5.68
CA LEU A 67 9.24 1.39 -6.19
C LEU A 67 8.68 2.33 -7.26
N ASN A 68 7.92 1.81 -8.22
CA ASN A 68 7.32 2.63 -9.27
C ASN A 68 6.27 3.61 -8.71
N SER A 69 5.50 3.21 -7.70
CA SER A 69 4.58 4.11 -7.01
C SER A 69 5.32 5.24 -6.31
N LEU A 70 6.39 4.93 -5.57
CA LEU A 70 7.20 5.93 -4.87
C LEU A 70 7.88 6.90 -5.84
N ARG A 71 8.37 6.40 -6.99
CA ARG A 71 8.92 7.24 -8.07
C ARG A 71 7.86 8.15 -8.67
N ALA A 72 6.66 7.63 -8.92
CA ALA A 72 5.54 8.43 -9.42
C ALA A 72 5.13 9.52 -8.40
N ASP A 73 5.12 9.21 -7.10
CA ASP A 73 4.88 10.19 -6.05
C ASP A 73 5.98 11.26 -6.01
N HIS A 74 7.25 10.88 -6.17
CA HIS A 74 8.38 11.80 -6.25
C HIS A 74 8.28 12.74 -7.46
N GLU A 75 8.01 12.20 -8.65
CA GLU A 75 7.78 12.99 -9.87
C GLU A 75 6.57 13.93 -9.71
N GLY A 76 5.49 13.43 -9.09
CA GLY A 76 4.28 14.20 -8.82
C GLY A 76 4.52 15.36 -7.85
N LEU A 77 5.35 15.16 -6.82
CA LEU A 77 5.74 16.21 -5.87
C LEU A 77 6.72 17.22 -6.48
N LEU A 78 7.64 16.76 -7.34
CA LEU A 78 8.56 17.65 -8.05
C LEU A 78 7.81 18.55 -9.04
N ALA A 79 6.73 18.04 -9.64
CA ALA A 79 5.76 18.80 -10.43
C ALA A 79 6.34 19.57 -11.64
N LEU A 80 7.48 19.13 -12.20
CA LEU A 80 8.15 19.79 -13.34
C LEU A 80 7.24 20.06 -14.53
N LYS A 81 6.23 19.19 -14.75
CA LYS A 81 5.22 19.35 -15.82
C LYS A 81 4.37 20.61 -15.69
N PHE A 82 4.33 21.23 -14.51
CA PHE A 82 3.57 22.43 -14.19
C PHE A 82 4.46 23.65 -13.92
N ALA A 83 5.78 23.48 -13.84
CA ALA A 83 6.75 24.54 -13.63
C ALA A 83 7.24 25.12 -14.96
N GLU A 84 7.58 26.41 -14.99
CA GLU A 84 8.16 27.02 -16.19
C GLU A 84 9.56 26.43 -16.45
N PRO A 85 10.00 26.27 -17.71
CA PRO A 85 11.31 25.70 -18.03
C PRO A 85 12.50 26.41 -17.35
N SER A 86 12.36 27.71 -17.06
CA SER A 86 13.34 28.50 -16.32
C SER A 86 13.49 28.11 -14.85
N GLU A 87 12.52 27.40 -14.27
CA GLU A 87 12.51 26.97 -12.87
C GLU A 87 12.99 25.53 -12.70
N HIS A 88 13.11 24.77 -13.80
CA HIS A 88 13.42 23.33 -13.77
C HIS A 88 14.78 23.05 -13.11
N GLU A 89 15.81 23.82 -13.48
CA GLU A 89 17.17 23.67 -12.92
C GLU A 89 17.18 23.82 -11.39
N GLY A 90 16.51 24.86 -10.87
CA GLY A 90 16.44 25.10 -9.42
C GLY A 90 15.63 24.04 -8.66
N LEU A 91 14.61 23.44 -9.30
CA LEU A 91 13.85 22.32 -8.73
C LEU A 91 14.64 21.01 -8.75
N GLU A 92 15.39 20.76 -9.83
CA GLU A 92 16.26 19.58 -9.96
C GLU A 92 17.41 19.61 -8.95
N GLU A 93 18.03 20.78 -8.71
CA GLU A 93 19.06 20.95 -7.68
C GLU A 93 18.57 20.55 -6.28
N VAL A 94 17.35 20.96 -5.93
CA VAL A 94 16.70 20.57 -4.66
C VAL A 94 16.47 19.06 -4.61
N ALA A 95 15.96 18.47 -5.70
CA ALA A 95 15.75 17.03 -5.79
C ALA A 95 17.07 16.25 -5.60
N ILE A 96 18.15 16.69 -6.24
CA ILE A 96 19.49 16.09 -6.11
C ILE A 96 19.98 16.18 -4.65
N ALA A 97 19.89 17.36 -4.03
CA ALA A 97 20.34 17.56 -2.66
C ALA A 97 19.57 16.68 -1.66
N ARG A 98 18.24 16.62 -1.80
CA ARG A 98 17.38 15.77 -0.96
C ARG A 98 17.63 14.29 -1.19
N THR A 99 17.88 13.88 -2.43
CA THR A 99 18.22 12.49 -2.77
C THR A 99 19.50 12.07 -2.05
N LYS A 100 20.56 12.88 -2.09
CA LYS A 100 21.81 12.60 -1.37
C LYS A 100 21.60 12.40 0.13
N VAL A 101 20.84 13.27 0.78
CA VAL A 101 20.56 13.12 2.22
C VAL A 101 19.67 11.89 2.48
N GLY A 102 18.73 11.60 1.59
CA GLY A 102 17.91 10.38 1.63
C GLY A 102 18.75 9.10 1.54
N ASP A 103 19.74 9.08 0.65
CA ASP A 103 20.68 7.96 0.48
C ASP A 103 21.54 7.77 1.73
N ILE A 104 22.09 8.84 2.29
CA ILE A 104 22.86 8.79 3.55
C ILE A 104 21.98 8.31 4.70
N TYR A 105 20.75 8.82 4.81
CA TYR A 105 19.79 8.38 5.82
C TYR A 105 19.54 6.86 5.71
N PHE A 106 19.28 6.39 4.50
CA PHE A 106 19.05 4.97 4.22
C PHE A 106 20.27 4.12 4.56
N PHE A 107 21.48 4.58 4.19
CA PHE A 107 22.72 3.88 4.50
C PHE A 107 22.93 3.72 6.02
N ILE A 108 22.74 4.78 6.80
CA ILE A 108 22.85 4.72 8.28
C ILE A 108 21.77 3.79 8.86
N GLU A 109 20.56 3.79 8.30
CA GLU A 109 19.49 2.88 8.71
C GLU A 109 19.84 1.40 8.43
N GLN A 110 20.46 1.11 7.27
CA GLN A 110 20.95 -0.24 6.96
C GLN A 110 22.01 -0.69 7.96
N LEU A 111 22.94 0.18 8.33
CA LEU A 111 23.95 -0.12 9.36
C LEU A 111 23.27 -0.42 10.71
N ALA A 112 22.28 0.36 11.11
CA ALA A 112 21.53 0.13 12.34
C ALA A 112 20.78 -1.20 12.34
N ASP A 113 20.19 -1.59 11.21
CA ASP A 113 19.50 -2.87 11.11
C ASP A 113 20.48 -4.05 11.13
N GLN A 114 21.67 -3.92 10.54
CA GLN A 114 22.73 -4.93 10.66
C GLN A 114 23.19 -5.11 12.11
N VAL A 115 23.40 -4.01 12.84
CA VAL A 115 23.77 -4.05 14.27
C VAL A 115 22.66 -4.72 15.10
N LYS A 116 21.38 -4.37 14.89
CA LYS A 116 20.24 -5.01 15.58
C LYS A 116 20.16 -6.51 15.28
N MET A 117 20.37 -6.91 14.03
CA MET A 117 20.35 -8.31 13.64
C MET A 117 21.46 -9.10 14.34
N CYS A 118 22.66 -8.53 14.43
CA CYS A 118 23.76 -9.12 15.20
C CYS A 118 23.42 -9.22 16.69
N ALA A 119 22.91 -8.13 17.28
CA ALA A 119 22.47 -8.09 18.68
C ALA A 119 21.48 -9.22 19.03
N ALA A 120 20.52 -9.48 18.13
CA ALA A 120 19.53 -10.53 18.31
C ALA A 120 20.11 -11.96 18.31
N GLN A 121 21.31 -12.16 17.74
CA GLN A 121 22.01 -13.45 17.70
C GLN A 121 22.95 -13.64 18.90
N LEU A 122 23.25 -12.57 19.65
CA LEU A 122 24.15 -12.62 20.79
C LEU A 122 23.45 -13.15 22.05
N PRO A 123 24.15 -13.91 22.92
CA PRO A 123 23.66 -14.24 24.25
C PRO A 123 23.37 -12.97 25.06
N LYS A 124 22.34 -13.00 25.91
CA LYS A 124 21.92 -11.84 26.73
C LYS A 124 22.99 -11.29 27.69
N ASP A 125 23.97 -12.11 28.06
CA ASP A 125 25.06 -11.74 28.95
C ASP A 125 26.36 -11.43 28.19
N SER A 126 26.29 -11.23 26.87
CA SER A 126 27.46 -10.95 26.05
C SER A 126 28.02 -9.56 26.37
N PRO A 127 29.32 -9.42 26.69
CA PRO A 127 29.96 -8.12 26.94
C PRO A 127 30.03 -7.24 25.68
N ILE A 128 29.64 -7.75 24.52
CA ILE A 128 29.55 -7.02 23.26
C ILE A 128 28.24 -6.20 23.20
N LEU A 129 27.23 -6.52 24.01
CA LEU A 129 25.93 -5.83 24.00
C LEU A 129 26.03 -4.36 24.41
N ASP A 130 26.89 -4.01 25.37
CA ASP A 130 27.12 -2.60 25.73
C ASP A 130 27.65 -1.80 24.52
N ARG A 131 28.57 -2.39 23.74
CA ARG A 131 29.08 -1.78 22.51
C ARG A 131 28.03 -1.69 21.40
N VAL A 132 27.13 -2.67 21.33
CA VAL A 132 25.99 -2.65 20.41
C VAL A 132 25.09 -1.47 20.75
N ASP A 133 24.76 -1.26 22.03
CA ASP A 133 23.91 -0.16 22.49
C ASP A 133 24.56 1.20 22.19
N ASP A 134 25.86 1.36 22.50
CA ASP A 134 26.62 2.57 22.16
C ASP A 134 26.60 2.85 20.64
N THR A 135 26.85 1.82 19.82
CA THR A 135 26.84 1.93 18.35
C THR A 135 25.45 2.31 17.82
N LEU A 136 24.39 1.75 18.41
CA LEU A 136 23.01 2.11 18.06
C LEU A 136 22.68 3.55 18.46
N GLU A 137 23.21 4.06 19.57
CA GLU A 137 23.06 5.46 19.95
C GLU A 137 23.74 6.40 18.94
N GLU A 138 24.98 6.07 18.53
CA GLU A 138 25.71 6.83 17.50
C GLU A 138 24.97 6.84 16.15
N LEU A 139 24.48 5.69 15.69
CA LEU A 139 23.69 5.57 14.46
C LEU A 139 22.38 6.37 14.55
N ASN A 140 21.71 6.35 15.71
CA ASN A 140 20.53 7.19 15.96
C ASN A 140 20.88 8.69 15.96
N GLY A 141 22.07 9.06 16.43
CA GLY A 141 22.65 10.39 16.30
C GLY A 141 22.77 10.82 14.84
N GLY A 142 23.36 9.97 14.00
CA GLY A 142 23.45 10.18 12.55
C GLY A 142 22.08 10.37 11.87
N LEU A 143 21.10 9.52 12.19
CA LEU A 143 19.73 9.67 11.67
C LEU A 143 19.07 11.00 12.10
N LYS A 144 19.33 11.47 13.33
CA LYS A 144 18.86 12.78 13.79
C LYS A 144 19.51 13.92 12.99
N GLN A 145 20.80 13.82 12.67
CA GLN A 145 21.51 14.81 11.85
C GLN A 145 20.95 14.83 10.42
N CYS A 146 20.75 13.68 9.78
CA CYS A 146 20.11 13.60 8.45
C CYS A 146 18.73 14.29 8.47
N ARG A 147 17.90 14.04 9.49
CA ARG A 147 16.59 14.71 9.62
C ARG A 147 16.72 16.22 9.84
N ALA A 148 17.75 16.68 10.53
CA ALA A 148 18.01 18.11 10.71
C ALA A 148 18.37 18.78 9.37
N VAL A 149 19.25 18.16 8.58
CA VAL A 149 19.62 18.64 7.24
C VAL A 149 18.42 18.58 6.28
N MET A 150 17.63 17.50 6.27
CA MET A 150 16.40 17.42 5.47
C MET A 150 15.41 18.55 5.77
N ARG A 151 15.30 18.98 7.04
CA ARG A 151 14.44 20.12 7.42
C ARG A 151 15.03 21.49 7.05
N ALA A 152 16.33 21.55 6.80
CA ALA A 152 17.02 22.73 6.33
C ALA A 152 16.96 22.87 4.80
N LEU A 153 16.52 21.83 4.09
CA LEU A 153 16.30 21.83 2.64
C LEU A 153 14.87 22.28 2.27
N PRO A 154 14.69 22.90 1.08
CA PRO A 154 13.38 23.06 0.48
C PRO A 154 12.68 21.71 0.30
N GLU A 155 11.34 21.71 0.25
CA GLU A 155 10.55 20.51 -0.11
C GLU A 155 10.60 20.27 -1.63
N LEU A 156 10.30 19.04 -2.07
CA LEU A 156 10.14 18.74 -3.49
C LEU A 156 9.07 19.67 -4.10
N GLY A 157 9.36 20.23 -5.28
CA GLY A 157 8.51 21.21 -5.96
C GLY A 157 8.67 22.65 -5.47
N MET A 158 9.69 22.93 -4.65
CA MET A 158 10.03 24.29 -4.18
C MET A 158 11.50 24.60 -4.44
N SER A 159 11.79 25.79 -4.96
CA SER A 159 13.16 26.22 -5.22
C SER A 159 13.86 26.74 -3.95
N PHE A 160 15.18 26.83 -3.97
CA PHE A 160 15.94 27.49 -2.89
C PHE A 160 15.56 28.98 -2.73
N SER A 161 15.28 29.68 -3.83
CA SER A 161 14.84 31.08 -3.84
C SER A 161 13.52 31.27 -3.10
N ASP A 162 12.57 30.35 -3.23
CA ASP A 162 11.27 30.43 -2.54
C ASP A 162 11.41 30.09 -1.05
N PHE A 163 12.31 29.17 -0.73
CA PHE A 163 12.52 28.69 0.64
C PHE A 163 13.31 29.66 1.52
N LYS A 164 14.30 30.36 0.94
CA LYS A 164 15.20 31.27 1.65
C LYS A 164 14.48 32.41 2.42
N PRO A 165 13.48 33.12 1.88
CA PRO A 165 12.77 34.17 2.61
C PRO A 165 11.80 33.63 3.67
N MET A 166 11.49 32.32 3.67
CA MET A 166 10.54 31.76 4.64
C MET A 166 11.06 31.82 6.08
N SER A 167 10.18 32.18 7.01
CA SER A 167 10.48 32.13 8.45
C SER A 167 10.66 30.69 8.94
N LYS A 168 11.42 30.50 10.03
CA LYS A 168 11.61 29.18 10.68
C LYS A 168 10.26 28.49 10.99
N THR A 169 9.24 29.26 11.37
CA THR A 169 7.89 28.75 11.66
C THR A 169 7.16 28.30 10.41
N ALA A 170 7.29 29.02 9.28
CA ALA A 170 6.70 28.64 8.02
C ALA A 170 7.34 27.37 7.44
N ARG A 171 8.68 27.26 7.52
CA ARG A 171 9.42 26.04 7.13
C ARG A 171 9.00 24.82 7.94
N ARG A 172 8.83 24.95 9.27
CA ARG A 172 8.33 23.86 10.13
C ARG A 172 6.93 23.38 9.76
N LYS A 173 6.07 24.25 9.21
CA LYS A 173 4.70 23.90 8.81
C LYS A 173 4.63 23.17 7.46
N LEU A 174 5.70 23.17 6.66
CA LEU A 174 5.79 22.38 5.42
C LEU A 174 5.86 20.87 5.69
N GLY A 175 6.42 20.48 6.85
CA GLY A 175 6.37 19.10 7.34
C GLY A 175 4.97 18.74 7.80
N LYS A 176 4.14 18.15 6.93
CA LYS A 176 2.81 17.66 7.31
C LYS A 176 2.89 16.63 8.44
N ALA A 177 1.98 16.73 9.41
CA ALA A 177 1.71 15.67 10.38
C ALA A 177 1.27 14.39 9.64
N GLY A 178 1.83 13.23 10.01
CA GLY A 178 1.48 11.94 9.43
C GLY A 178 2.29 11.49 8.21
N ARG A 179 3.34 12.22 7.81
CA ARG A 179 4.34 11.64 6.87
C ARG A 179 5.11 10.51 7.58
N PRO A 180 5.48 9.43 6.87
CA PRO A 180 6.39 8.40 7.40
C PRO A 180 7.65 9.04 7.99
N SER A 181 8.23 8.39 9.01
CA SER A 181 9.40 8.90 9.75
C SER A 181 10.66 9.07 8.90
N ALA A 182 10.73 8.37 7.76
CA ALA A 182 11.79 8.44 6.78
C ALA A 182 11.41 9.33 5.57
N PRO A 183 12.36 10.11 5.02
CA PRO A 183 12.17 10.85 3.77
C PRO A 183 11.69 9.97 2.61
N LEU A 184 10.96 10.55 1.65
CA LEU A 184 10.49 9.83 0.46
C LEU A 184 11.67 9.29 -0.35
N GLU A 185 12.72 10.08 -0.45
CA GLU A 185 13.98 9.78 -1.13
C GLU A 185 14.63 8.52 -0.50
N ALA A 186 14.70 8.45 0.83
CA ALA A 186 15.19 7.28 1.54
C ALA A 186 14.31 6.02 1.34
N GLN A 187 12.98 6.20 1.22
CA GLN A 187 12.07 5.09 0.89
C GLN A 187 12.29 4.56 -0.53
N ILE A 188 12.58 5.44 -1.49
CA ILE A 188 12.94 5.06 -2.86
C ILE A 188 14.23 4.24 -2.85
N SER A 189 15.27 4.71 -2.16
CA SER A 189 16.56 4.02 -2.07
C SER A 189 16.42 2.66 -1.40
N ARG A 190 15.59 2.57 -0.34
CA ARG A 190 15.24 1.29 0.29
C ARG A 190 14.52 0.34 -0.65
N ALA A 191 13.49 0.81 -1.35
CA ALA A 191 12.72 0.00 -2.29
C ALA A 191 13.61 -0.48 -3.45
N GLN A 192 14.50 0.39 -3.96
CA GLN A 192 15.47 0.04 -5.00
C GLN A 192 16.43 -1.06 -4.52
N ALA A 193 17.02 -0.91 -3.34
CA ALA A 193 17.90 -1.93 -2.76
C ALA A 193 17.18 -3.28 -2.57
N ALA A 194 15.92 -3.26 -2.12
CA ALA A 194 15.11 -4.48 -1.97
C ALA A 194 14.82 -5.16 -3.33
N VAL A 195 14.55 -4.38 -4.39
CA VAL A 195 14.41 -4.88 -5.76
C VAL A 195 15.72 -5.52 -6.23
N ASP A 196 16.85 -4.84 -6.03
CA ASP A 196 18.17 -5.31 -6.47
C ASP A 196 18.60 -6.58 -5.73
N ASP A 197 18.38 -6.65 -4.43
CA ASP A 197 18.69 -7.84 -3.63
C ASP A 197 17.80 -9.03 -4.01
N MET A 198 16.50 -8.79 -4.24
CA MET A 198 15.58 -9.83 -4.72
C MET A 198 15.95 -10.30 -6.14
N LEU A 199 16.40 -9.39 -7.01
CA LEU A 199 16.87 -9.74 -8.35
C LEU A 199 18.15 -10.59 -8.28
N LYS A 200 19.13 -10.21 -7.45
CA LYS A 200 20.34 -11.01 -7.20
C LYS A 200 19.99 -12.40 -6.70
N TYR A 201 19.02 -12.50 -5.78
CA TYR A 201 18.51 -13.77 -5.29
C TYR A 201 17.92 -14.63 -6.41
N ILE A 202 17.06 -14.06 -7.26
CA ILE A 202 16.47 -14.75 -8.42
C ILE A 202 17.54 -15.20 -9.43
N ILE A 203 18.56 -14.37 -9.69
CA ILE A 203 19.70 -14.74 -10.54
C ILE A 203 20.40 -15.99 -9.98
N ALA A 204 20.68 -15.99 -8.68
CA ALA A 204 21.33 -17.12 -8.00
C ALA A 204 20.48 -18.39 -8.06
N VAL A 205 19.20 -18.32 -7.68
CA VAL A 205 18.29 -19.48 -7.62
C VAL A 205 17.94 -20.02 -9.01
N SER A 206 17.90 -19.16 -10.03
CA SER A 206 17.67 -19.60 -11.41
C SER A 206 18.90 -20.20 -12.08
N GLY A 207 20.04 -20.30 -11.39
CA GLY A 207 21.31 -20.75 -11.98
C GLY A 207 21.80 -19.84 -13.11
N GLY A 208 21.44 -18.55 -13.09
CA GLY A 208 21.80 -17.57 -14.11
C GLY A 208 20.95 -17.60 -15.39
N GLN A 209 19.85 -18.37 -15.43
CA GLN A 209 18.89 -18.35 -16.54
C GLN A 209 18.14 -17.01 -16.64
N ILE A 210 17.87 -16.39 -15.50
CA ILE A 210 17.28 -15.06 -15.40
C ILE A 210 18.39 -14.08 -15.03
N LYS A 211 18.59 -13.02 -15.84
CA LYS A 211 19.66 -12.04 -15.65
C LYS A 211 19.17 -10.60 -15.48
N THR A 212 17.98 -10.28 -15.99
CA THR A 212 17.43 -8.92 -15.95
C THR A 212 16.12 -8.86 -15.19
N LEU A 213 15.78 -7.66 -14.70
CA LEU A 213 14.48 -7.38 -14.10
C LEU A 213 13.32 -7.75 -15.02
N GLU A 214 13.43 -7.40 -16.31
CA GLU A 214 12.42 -7.72 -17.32
C GLU A 214 12.20 -9.23 -17.49
N GLN A 215 13.29 -10.00 -17.54
CA GLN A 215 13.22 -11.47 -17.60
C GLN A 215 12.60 -12.05 -16.33
N ALA A 216 12.98 -11.52 -15.17
CA ALA A 216 12.46 -11.96 -13.89
C ALA A 216 10.96 -11.69 -13.76
N LEU A 217 10.46 -10.57 -14.31
CA LEU A 217 9.05 -10.20 -14.25
C LEU A 217 8.20 -10.76 -15.42
N LYS A 218 8.82 -11.27 -16.48
CA LYS A 218 8.10 -11.78 -17.67
C LYS A 218 7.11 -12.89 -17.30
N GLY A 219 5.82 -12.64 -17.57
CA GLY A 219 4.74 -13.59 -17.31
C GLY A 219 4.37 -13.75 -15.83
N VAL A 220 4.98 -12.96 -14.93
CA VAL A 220 4.61 -12.92 -13.52
C VAL A 220 3.38 -12.03 -13.41
N THR A 221 2.24 -12.65 -13.10
CA THR A 221 1.05 -11.90 -12.72
C THR A 221 1.10 -11.67 -11.21
N PRO A 222 0.71 -10.48 -10.72
CA PRO A 222 0.65 -10.24 -9.30
C PRO A 222 -0.24 -11.30 -8.68
N SER A 223 0.32 -12.12 -7.79
CA SER A 223 -0.44 -13.07 -7.00
C SER A 223 -1.44 -12.27 -6.18
N ARG A 224 -2.65 -12.13 -6.72
CA ARG A 224 -3.81 -11.62 -6.01
C ARG A 224 -4.21 -12.68 -5.00
N ARG A 225 -3.43 -12.83 -3.93
CA ARG A 225 -3.91 -13.55 -2.75
C ARG A 225 -5.11 -12.79 -2.19
N GLY A 226 -6.29 -13.20 -2.64
CA GLY A 226 -7.57 -12.99 -1.97
C GLY A 226 -8.32 -11.68 -2.21
N ARG A 227 -7.76 -10.67 -2.90
CA ARG A 227 -8.53 -9.47 -3.26
C ARG A 227 -8.44 -9.16 -4.76
N PRO A 228 -9.54 -9.34 -5.51
CA PRO A 228 -9.65 -8.78 -6.85
C PRO A 228 -9.47 -7.26 -6.78
N ALA A 229 -8.86 -6.66 -7.81
CA ALA A 229 -8.84 -5.20 -7.92
C ALA A 229 -10.28 -4.70 -7.99
N THR A 230 -10.64 -3.77 -7.10
CA THR A 230 -11.96 -3.11 -7.12
C THR A 230 -12.03 -2.20 -8.36
N SER A 231 -13.05 -2.38 -9.19
CA SER A 231 -13.28 -1.54 -10.37
C SER A 231 -13.59 -0.09 -9.96
N PRO A 232 -13.52 0.89 -10.90
CA PRO A 232 -13.97 2.26 -10.64
C PRO A 232 -15.41 2.29 -10.09
N MET A 233 -16.32 1.47 -10.63
CA MET A 233 -17.69 1.32 -10.13
C MET A 233 -17.73 0.76 -8.70
N GLY A 234 -16.94 -0.27 -8.41
CA GLY A 234 -16.86 -0.85 -7.06
C GLY A 234 -16.25 0.12 -6.03
N ARG A 235 -15.46 1.12 -6.45
CA ARG A 235 -15.02 2.22 -5.57
C ARG A 235 -16.17 3.16 -5.26
N LEU A 236 -16.95 3.56 -6.27
CA LEU A 236 -18.14 4.41 -6.11
C LEU A 236 -19.19 3.73 -5.20
N GLU A 237 -19.42 2.43 -5.34
CA GLU A 237 -20.36 1.69 -4.46
C GLU A 237 -19.92 1.65 -3.00
N ARG A 238 -18.61 1.51 -2.74
CA ARG A 238 -18.08 1.60 -1.37
C ARG A 238 -18.24 3.00 -0.80
N GLU A 239 -18.12 4.03 -1.64
CA GLU A 239 -18.39 5.41 -1.23
C GLU A 239 -19.88 5.62 -0.94
N ILE A 240 -20.78 5.10 -1.78
CA ILE A 240 -22.23 5.10 -1.53
C ILE A 240 -22.54 4.45 -0.18
N LEU A 241 -21.95 3.28 0.12
CA LEU A 241 -22.17 2.60 1.39
C LEU A 241 -21.75 3.47 2.59
N ARG A 242 -20.59 4.13 2.51
CA ARG A 242 -20.13 5.03 3.58
C ARG A 242 -21.08 6.20 3.77
N GLU A 243 -21.53 6.81 2.67
CA GLU A 243 -22.47 7.94 2.73
C GLU A 243 -23.84 7.51 3.27
N VAL A 244 -24.32 6.29 2.95
CA VAL A 244 -25.56 5.74 3.52
C VAL A 244 -25.42 5.48 5.02
N GLN A 245 -24.32 4.85 5.47
CA GLN A 245 -24.08 4.61 6.89
C GLN A 245 -23.94 5.92 7.68
N ASP A 246 -23.24 6.90 7.12
CA ASP A 246 -23.15 8.24 7.72
C ASP A 246 -24.50 8.94 7.76
N LEU A 247 -25.33 8.77 6.72
CA LEU A 247 -26.69 9.30 6.69
C LEU A 247 -27.57 8.64 7.74
N GLU A 248 -27.49 7.32 7.91
CA GLU A 248 -28.22 6.56 8.94
C GLU A 248 -27.81 7.03 10.34
N ARG A 249 -26.50 7.17 10.60
CA ARG A 249 -25.97 7.70 11.86
C ARG A 249 -26.47 9.12 12.15
N LEU A 250 -26.37 10.02 11.17
CA LEU A 250 -26.85 11.38 11.32
C LEU A 250 -28.37 11.40 11.52
N SER A 251 -29.13 10.58 10.79
CA SER A 251 -30.59 10.52 10.96
C SER A 251 -31.05 9.91 12.28
N ALA A 252 -30.18 9.15 12.95
CA ALA A 252 -30.43 8.61 14.28
C ALA A 252 -30.12 9.62 15.41
N GLU A 253 -29.42 10.72 15.11
CA GLU A 253 -29.29 11.84 16.04
C GLU A 253 -30.60 12.63 16.04
N GLU A 254 -31.33 12.66 17.16
CA GLU A 254 -32.53 13.50 17.32
C GLU A 254 -32.13 14.99 17.39
N ASN A 255 -31.87 15.60 16.23
CA ASN A 255 -31.43 16.99 16.11
C ASN A 255 -32.11 17.70 14.93
N ASP A 256 -33.19 18.43 15.21
CA ASP A 256 -33.98 19.14 14.19
C ASP A 256 -33.38 20.52 13.78
N SER A 257 -32.10 20.76 14.05
CA SER A 257 -31.47 22.01 13.64
C SER A 257 -31.45 22.15 12.10
N ARG A 258 -31.64 23.39 11.62
CA ARG A 258 -31.61 23.70 10.18
C ARG A 258 -30.29 23.27 9.51
N GLU A 259 -29.18 23.33 10.25
CA GLU A 259 -27.88 22.88 9.77
C GLU A 259 -27.82 21.34 9.64
N HIS A 260 -28.42 20.61 10.58
CA HIS A 260 -28.51 19.15 10.53
C HIS A 260 -29.34 18.68 9.33
N LEU A 261 -30.51 19.27 9.11
CA LEU A 261 -31.35 18.97 7.94
C LEU A 261 -30.63 19.24 6.61
N GLN A 262 -29.86 20.34 6.52
CA GLN A 262 -29.04 20.62 5.33
C GLN A 262 -27.91 19.60 5.12
N LYS A 263 -27.28 19.11 6.19
CA LYS A 263 -26.27 18.04 6.11
C LYS A 263 -26.88 16.73 5.59
N LEU A 264 -28.05 16.35 6.10
CA LEU A 264 -28.80 15.19 5.61
C LEU A 264 -29.14 15.34 4.11
N GLU A 265 -29.65 16.50 3.70
CA GLU A 265 -30.00 16.76 2.30
C GLU A 265 -28.78 16.72 1.37
N ARG A 266 -27.64 17.31 1.79
CA ARG A 266 -26.38 17.27 1.03
C ARG A 266 -25.89 15.83 0.81
N ARG A 267 -25.96 14.99 1.85
CA ARG A 267 -25.58 13.57 1.74
C ARG A 267 -26.55 12.78 0.86
N ARG A 268 -27.87 13.01 0.98
CA ARG A 268 -28.88 12.42 0.06
C ARG A 268 -28.58 12.76 -1.40
N LYS A 269 -28.27 14.02 -1.70
CA LYS A 269 -27.89 14.48 -3.05
C LYS A 269 -26.60 13.82 -3.53
N LYS A 270 -25.59 13.69 -2.66
CA LYS A 270 -24.34 13.00 -2.99
C LYS A 270 -24.57 11.51 -3.31
N ILE A 271 -25.36 10.81 -2.50
CA ILE A 271 -25.74 9.41 -2.75
C ILE A 271 -26.46 9.27 -4.09
N ALA A 272 -27.42 10.14 -4.39
CA ALA A 272 -28.15 10.11 -5.65
C ALA A 272 -27.22 10.30 -6.85
N ARG A 273 -26.30 11.27 -6.78
CA ARG A 273 -25.30 11.51 -7.82
C ARG A 273 -24.39 10.29 -8.04
N LEU A 274 -23.85 9.72 -6.97
CA LEU A 274 -22.97 8.54 -7.07
C LEU A 274 -23.72 7.33 -7.63
N ARG A 275 -24.99 7.12 -7.25
CA ARG A 275 -25.83 6.05 -7.81
C ARG A 275 -26.07 6.22 -9.32
N GLN A 276 -26.30 7.45 -9.75
CA GLN A 276 -26.47 7.76 -11.16
C GLN A 276 -25.17 7.48 -11.95
N GLU A 277 -24.02 7.89 -11.43
CA GLU A 277 -22.71 7.64 -12.05
C GLU A 277 -22.42 6.12 -12.17
N VAL A 278 -22.77 5.33 -11.15
CA VAL A 278 -22.68 3.87 -11.23
C VAL A 278 -23.62 3.31 -12.29
N GLN A 279 -24.86 3.81 -12.39
CA GLN A 279 -25.84 3.33 -13.37
C GLN A 279 -25.41 3.66 -14.81
N GLU A 280 -24.86 4.85 -15.04
CA GLU A 280 -24.32 5.26 -16.34
C GLU A 280 -23.18 4.31 -16.77
N LEU A 281 -22.19 4.10 -15.89
CA LEU A 281 -21.08 3.19 -16.14
C LEU A 281 -21.53 1.73 -16.33
N GLU A 282 -22.58 1.28 -15.65
CA GLU A 282 -23.13 -0.06 -15.81
C GLU A 282 -23.88 -0.25 -17.13
N SER A 283 -24.51 0.81 -17.64
CA SER A 283 -25.27 0.75 -18.90
C SER A 283 -24.35 0.54 -20.12
N GLU A 284 -23.07 0.87 -20.00
CA GLU A 284 -22.04 0.70 -21.02
C GLU A 284 -21.43 -0.71 -21.04
N LEU A 285 -21.71 -1.55 -20.04
CA LEU A 285 -21.09 -2.88 -19.91
C LEU A 285 -21.75 -3.93 -20.82
N VAL A 286 -20.92 -4.65 -21.58
CA VAL A 286 -21.38 -5.73 -22.49
C VAL A 286 -20.51 -6.96 -22.31
N GLY A 287 -21.09 -8.15 -22.55
CA GLY A 287 -20.34 -9.42 -22.59
C GLY A 287 -19.60 -9.75 -21.30
N GLU A 288 -18.29 -9.99 -21.40
CA GLU A 288 -17.40 -10.36 -20.28
C GLU A 288 -17.44 -9.33 -19.15
N ASP A 289 -17.40 -8.04 -19.47
CA ASP A 289 -17.33 -6.97 -18.46
C ASP A 289 -18.58 -6.95 -17.58
N LYS A 290 -19.74 -7.34 -18.13
CA LYS A 290 -20.99 -7.50 -17.39
C LYS A 290 -20.91 -8.67 -16.40
N VAL A 291 -20.32 -9.80 -16.79
CA VAL A 291 -20.16 -10.96 -15.90
C VAL A 291 -19.12 -10.69 -14.82
N MET A 292 -18.00 -10.02 -15.17
CA MET A 292 -17.00 -9.55 -14.21
C MET A 292 -17.62 -8.60 -13.18
N ARG A 293 -18.50 -7.70 -13.63
CA ARG A 293 -19.25 -6.78 -12.76
C ARG A 293 -20.22 -7.51 -11.84
N THR A 294 -20.97 -8.49 -12.36
CA THR A 294 -21.84 -9.35 -11.54
C THR A 294 -21.04 -10.04 -10.45
N LEU A 295 -19.88 -10.63 -10.80
CA LEU A 295 -19.01 -11.29 -9.82
C LEU A 295 -18.46 -10.32 -8.77
N GLU A 296 -18.15 -9.07 -9.14
CA GLU A 296 -17.74 -8.03 -8.19
C GLU A 296 -18.85 -7.65 -7.22
N LYS A 297 -20.10 -7.47 -7.72
CA LYS A 297 -21.27 -7.19 -6.88
C LYS A 297 -21.52 -8.31 -5.87
N LEU A 298 -21.50 -9.56 -6.33
CA LEU A 298 -21.69 -10.72 -5.47
C LEU A 298 -20.63 -10.80 -4.38
N ARG A 299 -19.36 -10.52 -4.70
CA ARG A 299 -18.29 -10.48 -3.70
C ARG A 299 -18.47 -9.37 -2.68
N PHE A 300 -18.91 -8.19 -3.11
CA PHE A 300 -19.18 -7.07 -2.21
C PHE A 300 -20.35 -7.39 -1.27
N GLU A 301 -21.43 -7.96 -1.80
CA GLU A 301 -22.56 -8.44 -1.02
C GLU A 301 -22.15 -9.54 -0.04
N HIS A 302 -21.29 -10.48 -0.44
CA HIS A 302 -20.76 -11.52 0.45
C HIS A 302 -20.02 -10.94 1.66
N ASP A 303 -19.16 -9.94 1.45
CA ASP A 303 -18.46 -9.24 2.53
C ASP A 303 -19.46 -8.52 3.47
N GLN A 304 -20.54 -7.95 2.94
CA GLN A 304 -21.62 -7.34 3.75
C GLN A 304 -22.37 -8.38 4.57
N LEU A 305 -22.80 -9.48 3.93
CA LEU A 305 -23.52 -10.57 4.59
C LEU A 305 -22.66 -11.23 5.67
N ARG A 306 -21.36 -11.43 5.44
CA ARG A 306 -20.43 -11.93 6.47
C ARG A 306 -20.32 -10.98 7.66
N THR A 307 -20.29 -9.67 7.41
CA THR A 307 -20.27 -8.68 8.49
C THR A 307 -21.56 -8.71 9.30
N ALA A 308 -22.71 -8.85 8.62
CA ALA A 308 -24.01 -8.99 9.27
C ALA A 308 -24.14 -10.30 10.06
N GLU A 309 -23.59 -11.41 9.55
CA GLU A 309 -23.60 -12.72 10.21
C GLU A 309 -22.90 -12.68 11.57
N TYR A 310 -21.76 -11.99 11.67
CA TYR A 310 -21.05 -11.80 12.95
C TYR A 310 -21.87 -11.03 13.99
N ALA A 311 -22.80 -10.18 13.56
CA ALA A 311 -23.64 -9.38 14.44
C ALA A 311 -24.99 -10.05 14.78
N ALA A 312 -25.41 -11.04 13.99
CA ALA A 312 -26.69 -11.71 14.14
C ALA A 312 -26.61 -12.94 15.05
N THR A 313 -27.74 -13.32 15.65
CA THR A 313 -27.84 -14.55 16.47
C THR A 313 -29.13 -15.32 16.16
N GLY A 314 -29.10 -16.63 16.37
CA GLY A 314 -30.29 -17.48 16.23
C GLY A 314 -30.88 -17.49 14.81
N ASP A 315 -32.18 -17.25 14.69
CA ASP A 315 -32.92 -17.32 13.42
C ASP A 315 -32.46 -16.27 12.40
N GLU A 316 -31.99 -15.12 12.86
CA GLU A 316 -31.46 -14.06 11.98
C GLU A 316 -30.11 -14.46 11.39
N GLN A 317 -29.23 -15.06 12.21
CA GLN A 317 -27.93 -15.59 11.77
C GLN A 317 -28.12 -16.67 10.71
N LEU A 318 -29.11 -17.55 10.90
CA LEU A 318 -29.47 -18.57 9.92
C LEU A 318 -29.92 -17.97 8.58
N LYS A 319 -30.83 -17.00 8.59
CA LYS A 319 -31.28 -16.33 7.36
C LYS A 319 -30.12 -15.71 6.60
N ILE A 320 -29.19 -15.07 7.32
CA ILE A 320 -27.99 -14.49 6.72
C ILE A 320 -27.07 -15.59 6.16
N LEU A 321 -26.87 -16.69 6.88
CA LEU A 321 -26.08 -17.83 6.38
C LEU A 321 -26.69 -18.47 5.11
N MET A 322 -28.02 -18.53 5.00
CA MET A 322 -28.68 -18.97 3.77
C MET A 322 -28.44 -18.00 2.61
N LEU A 323 -28.49 -16.69 2.86
CA LEU A 323 -28.15 -15.67 1.87
C LEU A 323 -26.68 -15.73 1.45
N ILE A 324 -25.77 -15.99 2.40
CA ILE A 324 -24.34 -16.22 2.12
C ILE A 324 -24.19 -17.42 1.19
N LEU A 325 -24.87 -18.54 1.48
CA LEU A 325 -24.76 -19.76 0.68
C LEU A 325 -25.28 -19.54 -0.77
N GLU A 326 -26.40 -18.83 -0.92
CA GLU A 326 -26.94 -18.46 -2.23
C GLU A 326 -25.98 -17.55 -3.00
N ASN A 327 -25.39 -16.56 -2.32
CA ASN A 327 -24.41 -15.67 -2.93
C ASN A 327 -23.13 -16.42 -3.33
N GLU A 328 -22.63 -17.35 -2.48
CA GLU A 328 -21.48 -18.21 -2.80
C GLU A 328 -21.74 -19.07 -4.05
N ARG A 329 -22.98 -19.58 -4.22
CA ARG A 329 -23.42 -20.28 -5.44
C ARG A 329 -23.39 -19.38 -6.66
N GLN A 330 -23.97 -18.18 -6.57
CA GLN A 330 -24.00 -17.23 -7.68
C GLN A 330 -22.58 -16.81 -8.10
N GLN A 331 -21.64 -16.72 -7.16
CA GLN A 331 -20.23 -16.45 -7.48
C GLN A 331 -19.56 -17.58 -8.27
N LEU A 332 -19.92 -18.85 -8.01
CA LEU A 332 -19.43 -19.99 -8.78
C LEU A 332 -19.98 -19.98 -10.20
N ILE A 333 -21.29 -19.76 -10.37
CA ILE A 333 -21.94 -19.67 -11.69
C ILE A 333 -21.31 -18.54 -12.52
N ALA A 334 -21.18 -17.33 -11.96
CA ALA A 334 -20.55 -16.21 -12.66
C ALA A 334 -19.07 -16.48 -13.00
N ALA A 335 -18.35 -17.23 -12.15
CA ALA A 335 -16.98 -17.63 -12.45
C ALA A 335 -16.89 -18.64 -13.60
N GLU A 336 -17.84 -19.56 -13.71
CA GLU A 336 -17.94 -20.51 -14.83
C GLU A 336 -18.33 -19.81 -16.14
N GLU A 337 -19.28 -18.89 -16.10
CA GLU A 337 -19.62 -18.04 -17.24
C GLU A 337 -18.39 -17.28 -17.76
N LEU A 338 -17.57 -16.72 -16.86
CA LEU A 338 -16.31 -16.06 -17.24
C LEU A 338 -15.31 -17.01 -17.89
N ARG A 339 -15.20 -18.25 -17.40
CA ARG A 339 -14.34 -19.27 -18.03
C ARG A 339 -14.83 -19.65 -19.41
N ALA A 340 -16.15 -19.65 -19.65
CA ALA A 340 -16.71 -19.88 -20.98
C ALA A 340 -16.35 -18.74 -21.96
N TYR A 341 -16.33 -17.48 -21.50
CA TYR A 341 -15.88 -16.35 -22.31
C TYR A 341 -14.36 -16.31 -22.54
N LYS A 342 -13.57 -16.69 -21.54
CA LYS A 342 -12.10 -16.76 -21.62
C LYS A 342 -11.58 -18.02 -20.90
N PRO A 343 -11.28 -19.10 -21.63
CA PRO A 343 -10.81 -20.35 -21.02
C PRO A 343 -9.55 -20.21 -20.15
N ASP A 344 -8.68 -19.25 -20.48
CA ASP A 344 -7.42 -19.00 -19.77
C ASP A 344 -7.56 -18.06 -18.56
N ILE A 345 -8.76 -17.52 -18.29
CA ILE A 345 -8.96 -16.57 -17.20
C ILE A 345 -8.87 -17.28 -15.84
N ARG A 346 -7.87 -16.93 -15.04
CA ARG A 346 -7.77 -17.39 -13.65
C ARG A 346 -8.72 -16.57 -12.76
N VAL A 347 -10.01 -16.92 -12.77
CA VAL A 347 -10.97 -16.40 -11.79
C VAL A 347 -10.74 -17.14 -10.46
N SER A 348 -10.00 -16.51 -9.55
CA SER A 348 -9.92 -16.99 -8.17
C SER A 348 -11.20 -16.62 -7.44
N VAL A 349 -11.99 -17.61 -7.07
CA VAL A 349 -13.02 -17.43 -6.04
C VAL A 349 -12.28 -17.12 -4.73
N PRO A 350 -12.57 -16.00 -4.03
CA PRO A 350 -11.82 -15.63 -2.84
C PRO A 350 -11.95 -16.71 -1.77
N HIS A 351 -10.89 -16.95 -0.99
CA HIS A 351 -10.83 -17.95 0.11
C HIS A 351 -11.94 -17.80 1.17
N LYS A 352 -12.69 -16.70 1.14
CA LYS A 352 -13.86 -16.43 1.98
C LYS A 352 -15.14 -17.12 1.49
N VAL A 353 -15.22 -17.48 0.21
CA VAL A 353 -16.33 -18.26 -0.35
C VAL A 353 -16.01 -19.72 -0.05
N ASN A 354 -16.71 -20.28 0.91
CA ASN A 354 -16.52 -21.68 1.30
C ASN A 354 -17.88 -22.28 1.64
N PRO A 355 -18.60 -22.81 0.63
CA PRO A 355 -19.91 -23.41 0.83
C PRO A 355 -19.89 -24.52 1.87
N GLY A 356 -18.79 -25.29 1.97
CA GLY A 356 -18.63 -26.34 2.98
C GLY A 356 -18.58 -25.80 4.42
N HIS A 357 -17.91 -24.67 4.64
CA HIS A 357 -17.88 -24.02 5.95
C HIS A 357 -19.24 -23.39 6.29
N THR A 358 -19.87 -22.69 5.34
CA THR A 358 -21.21 -22.10 5.52
C THR A 358 -22.25 -23.20 5.84
N ARG A 359 -22.21 -24.33 5.13
CA ARG A 359 -23.04 -25.53 5.42
C ARG A 359 -22.79 -26.08 6.82
N SER A 360 -21.53 -26.26 7.20
CA SER A 360 -21.18 -26.76 8.53
C SER A 360 -21.72 -25.85 9.65
N GLN A 361 -21.74 -24.53 9.43
CA GLN A 361 -22.34 -23.58 10.37
C GLN A 361 -23.87 -23.71 10.43
N ILE A 362 -24.54 -23.86 9.27
CA ILE A 362 -25.98 -24.10 9.18
C ILE A 362 -26.36 -25.42 9.86
N GLU A 363 -25.59 -26.49 9.66
CA GLU A 363 -25.80 -27.80 10.31
C GLU A 363 -25.64 -27.73 11.83
N ARG A 364 -24.66 -26.98 12.34
CA ARG A 364 -24.53 -26.76 13.78
C ARG A 364 -25.73 -26.02 14.34
N LEU A 365 -26.23 -25.00 13.65
CA LEU A 365 -27.47 -24.31 14.03
C LEU A 365 -28.69 -25.24 13.95
N ARG A 366 -28.73 -26.18 12.99
CA ARG A 366 -29.74 -27.24 12.88
C ARG A 366 -29.75 -28.16 14.08
N MET A 367 -28.57 -28.60 14.53
CA MET A 367 -28.43 -29.47 15.71
C MET A 367 -28.86 -28.78 17.01
N THR A 368 -28.94 -27.45 17.05
CA THR A 368 -29.47 -26.69 18.19
C THR A 368 -31.00 -26.54 18.22
N GLY A 369 -31.72 -27.12 17.25
CA GLY A 369 -33.19 -27.23 17.28
C GLY A 369 -33.98 -25.98 16.89
N LYS A 370 -33.37 -25.02 16.19
CA LYS A 370 -33.95 -23.70 15.87
C LYS A 370 -34.51 -23.54 14.45
N LEU A 371 -34.68 -24.62 13.69
CA LEU A 371 -35.05 -24.56 12.26
C LEU A 371 -36.51 -24.96 12.00
N LYS A 372 -37.19 -24.19 11.13
CA LYS A 372 -38.53 -24.53 10.60
C LYS A 372 -38.40 -25.44 9.37
N GLU A 373 -39.35 -26.34 9.15
CA GLU A 373 -39.33 -27.31 8.03
C GLU A 373 -39.19 -26.67 6.64
N ALA A 374 -39.77 -25.49 6.42
CA ALA A 374 -39.69 -24.79 5.13
C ALA A 374 -38.26 -24.36 4.76
N ASP A 375 -37.44 -24.03 5.76
CA ASP A 375 -36.03 -23.62 5.54
C ASP A 375 -35.14 -24.84 5.28
N LEU A 376 -35.50 -26.01 5.85
CA LEU A 376 -34.83 -27.30 5.58
C LEU A 376 -35.03 -27.77 4.13
N GLN A 377 -36.19 -27.51 3.55
CA GLN A 377 -36.49 -27.90 2.18
C GLN A 377 -35.70 -27.07 1.15
N ARG A 378 -35.56 -25.75 1.39
CA ARG A 378 -34.68 -24.89 0.58
C ARG A 378 -33.23 -25.33 0.65
N LEU A 379 -32.73 -25.71 1.82
CA LEU A 379 -31.37 -26.23 2.00
C LEU A 379 -31.13 -27.52 1.20
N ALA A 380 -32.06 -28.46 1.22
CA ALA A 380 -31.95 -29.70 0.45
C ALA A 380 -31.94 -29.46 -1.08
N ASP A 381 -32.70 -28.49 -1.57
CA ASP A 381 -32.67 -28.09 -2.97
C ASP A 381 -31.34 -27.44 -3.37
N TYR A 382 -30.73 -26.68 -2.45
CA TYR A 382 -29.39 -26.10 -2.63
C TYR A 382 -28.26 -27.13 -2.59
N GLU A 383 -28.36 -28.14 -1.73
CA GLU A 383 -27.40 -29.24 -1.65
C GLU A 383 -27.29 -29.98 -2.97
N LYS A 384 -28.43 -30.35 -3.57
CA LYS A 384 -28.48 -31.05 -4.87
C LYS A 384 -27.87 -30.27 -6.02
N GLN A 385 -27.99 -28.95 -6.01
CA GLN A 385 -27.51 -28.11 -7.11
C GLN A 385 -26.02 -27.82 -7.02
N ILE A 386 -25.47 -27.60 -5.82
CA ILE A 386 -24.03 -27.33 -5.64
C ILE A 386 -23.19 -28.60 -5.87
N GLU A 387 -23.71 -29.80 -5.58
CA GLU A 387 -23.03 -31.06 -5.94
C GLU A 387 -22.81 -31.19 -7.46
N GLN A 388 -23.66 -30.57 -8.28
CA GLN A 388 -23.50 -30.58 -9.75
C GLN A 388 -22.36 -29.66 -10.24
N PHE A 389 -21.92 -28.69 -9.43
CA PHE A 389 -20.82 -27.77 -9.74
C PHE A 389 -19.49 -28.16 -9.06
N GLY A 390 -19.51 -29.18 -8.19
CA GLY A 390 -18.37 -29.62 -7.38
C GLY A 390 -17.68 -30.91 -7.83
N SER A 391 -18.15 -31.54 -8.92
CA SER A 391 -17.57 -32.74 -9.53
C SER A 391 -16.73 -32.45 -10.77
#